data_AF-A0A959QDI8-F1
#
_entry.id   AF-A0A959QDI8-F1
#
_cell.length_a   1.000
_cell.length_b   1.000
_cell.length_c   1.000
_cell.angle_alpha   90.00
_cell.angle_beta   90.00
_cell.angle_gamma   90.00
#
_symmetry.space_group_name_H-M   'P 1'
#
loop_
_entity.id
_entity.type
_entity.pdbx_description
1 polymer ?
#
loop_
_entity_poly.entity_id
_entity_poly.type
_entity_poly.pdbx_seq_one_letter_code
_entity_poly.pdbx_strand_id
1 'polypeptide(L)'
;LRIDVDNPSGGLDYGIPPDNPFLTPDDGILDEIWATGLRNPWRFSFDRQTGDLWIGDVGQDQYEEVDFQPAGSPGGENYGWKCREGAHDYLTANCDPDAVFVDPVWEYAHTGANGCSITGGYMYRGCQYPELYGYYLCADYCTGRFWGIRDDGAGNWETVDLANLSNFEFVSFGEDFNGELYVAAIGSGQVLRVVETTASMDIEVGATDESCEGAGNGTAAASWMEGINEPVTIEWSTGSTDLFLADLSAGNYGLTITGGNGCTFQADLEVASGAPTPPTIEPLGDGLSVPVNFVSYQWYVDGELIEGADMPLYLPDVEGNYTVVVVDGNGCELTSAPFFFMTNAVSSIAGLQAWTVAPNPFSEEIVLSLELDEPIQGTLLLTDRLGRTLLSRPITAVGRHQEQLSLQDLPAGLYFLHLQTPQGSAVLRIVRE
;
A
#
# COMPACT_ATOMS: atom_id res chain seq x y z
N LEU A 1 2.95 26.23 -39.28
CA LEU A 1 3.02 25.39 -40.50
C LEU A 1 2.26 24.10 -40.21
N ARG A 2 1.63 23.48 -41.20
CA ARG A 2 0.98 22.17 -41.09
C ARG A 2 1.39 21.29 -42.28
N ILE A 3 1.95 20.13 -41.99
CA ILE A 3 2.49 19.17 -42.96
C ILE A 3 2.00 17.75 -42.64
N ASP A 4 2.00 16.87 -43.63
CA ASP A 4 1.70 15.44 -43.48
C ASP A 4 3.01 14.64 -43.54
N VAL A 5 3.47 14.16 -42.39
CA VAL A 5 4.73 13.38 -42.31
C VAL A 5 4.56 11.92 -42.71
N ASP A 6 3.32 11.41 -42.79
CA ASP A 6 3.02 10.02 -43.09
C ASP A 6 2.88 9.77 -44.60
N ASN A 7 2.53 10.80 -45.38
CA ASN A 7 2.35 10.70 -46.82
C ASN A 7 3.23 11.69 -47.61
N PRO A 8 4.56 11.45 -47.69
CA PRO A 8 5.47 12.26 -48.49
C PRO A 8 5.03 12.37 -49.96
N SER A 9 5.06 13.58 -50.51
CA SER A 9 4.65 13.83 -51.90
C SER A 9 5.43 15.01 -52.52
N GLY A 10 5.27 15.24 -53.82
CA GLY A 10 5.89 16.39 -54.50
C GLY A 10 7.43 16.39 -54.51
N GLY A 11 8.09 15.28 -54.13
CA GLY A 11 9.54 15.22 -53.98
C GLY A 11 10.06 15.78 -52.66
N LEU A 12 9.18 16.06 -51.69
CA LEU A 12 9.50 16.46 -50.32
C LEU A 12 9.44 15.23 -49.39
N ASP A 13 10.07 15.33 -48.21
CA ASP A 13 10.01 14.31 -47.14
C ASP A 13 8.67 14.34 -46.37
N TYR A 14 7.74 15.18 -46.79
CA TYR A 14 6.40 15.35 -46.23
C TYR A 14 5.40 15.63 -47.36
N GLY A 15 4.12 15.45 -47.08
CA GLY A 15 3.00 15.86 -47.91
C GLY A 15 2.38 17.16 -47.43
N ILE A 16 1.53 17.75 -48.28
CA ILE A 16 0.71 18.90 -47.94
C ILE A 16 -0.71 18.40 -47.69
N PRO A 17 -1.28 18.61 -46.48
CA PRO A 17 -2.68 18.30 -46.21
C PRO A 17 -3.61 19.03 -47.21
N PRO A 18 -4.57 18.33 -47.83
CA PRO A 18 -5.43 18.91 -48.87
C PRO A 18 -6.41 19.97 -48.34
N ASP A 19 -6.51 20.10 -47.03
CA ASP A 19 -7.33 21.05 -46.28
C ASP A 19 -6.48 22.19 -45.67
N ASN A 20 -5.21 22.37 -46.10
CA ASN A 20 -4.44 23.55 -45.73
C ASN A 20 -5.07 24.83 -46.31
N PRO A 21 -4.94 25.97 -45.62
CA PRO A 21 -5.64 27.21 -45.97
C PRO A 21 -5.05 27.97 -47.18
N PHE A 22 -3.79 27.72 -47.55
CA PHE A 22 -3.07 28.46 -48.59
C PHE A 22 -2.65 27.57 -49.76
N LEU A 23 -3.61 26.98 -50.48
CA LEU A 23 -3.35 26.03 -51.59
C LEU A 23 -3.51 26.62 -52.99
N THR A 24 -3.43 27.95 -53.15
CA THR A 24 -3.65 28.58 -54.46
C THR A 24 -2.42 28.37 -55.34
N PRO A 25 -2.54 27.71 -56.52
CA PRO A 25 -1.38 27.46 -57.36
C PRO A 25 -0.75 28.76 -57.89
N ASP A 26 0.59 28.79 -57.91
CA ASP A 26 1.41 29.84 -58.53
C ASP A 26 1.21 31.27 -57.94
N ASP A 27 0.67 31.42 -56.73
CA ASP A 27 0.50 32.72 -56.07
C ASP A 27 1.76 33.16 -55.27
N GLY A 28 2.73 32.26 -55.10
CA GLY A 28 3.98 32.50 -54.39
C GLY A 28 3.88 32.37 -52.86
N ILE A 29 2.72 31.94 -52.33
CA ILE A 29 2.53 31.59 -50.93
C ILE A 29 2.93 30.12 -50.75
N LEU A 30 3.51 29.80 -49.59
CA LEU A 30 3.91 28.45 -49.25
C LEU A 30 2.71 27.64 -48.73
N ASP A 31 2.43 26.50 -49.35
CA ASP A 31 1.29 25.62 -49.04
C ASP A 31 1.35 25.04 -47.61
N GLU A 32 2.53 25.05 -46.97
CA GLU A 32 2.74 24.60 -45.59
C GLU A 32 2.21 25.60 -44.54
N ILE A 33 1.94 26.85 -44.93
CA ILE A 33 1.50 27.89 -44.00
C ILE A 33 0.13 27.48 -43.43
N TRP A 34 0.00 27.61 -42.11
CA TRP A 34 -1.24 27.31 -41.39
C TRP A 34 -1.90 28.57 -40.85
N ALA A 35 -1.10 29.43 -40.23
CA ALA A 35 -1.50 30.74 -39.76
C ALA A 35 -0.35 31.73 -39.99
N THR A 36 -0.68 33.02 -39.96
CA THR A 36 0.21 34.15 -40.21
C THR A 36 0.05 35.21 -39.13
N GLY A 37 0.89 36.25 -39.16
CA GLY A 37 0.71 37.40 -38.26
C GLY A 37 1.16 37.17 -36.83
N LEU A 38 1.97 36.15 -36.56
CA LEU A 38 2.69 36.01 -35.28
C LEU A 38 4.05 36.72 -35.36
N ARG A 39 4.54 37.25 -34.24
CA ARG A 39 5.86 37.90 -34.14
C ARG A 39 6.95 36.91 -33.75
N ASN A 40 6.85 36.37 -32.54
CA ASN A 40 7.80 35.50 -31.89
C ASN A 40 7.05 34.52 -30.97
N PRO A 41 6.29 33.56 -31.55
CA PRO A 41 5.52 32.57 -30.81
C PRO A 41 6.48 31.64 -30.04
N TRP A 42 6.79 32.01 -28.80
CA TRP A 42 7.89 31.42 -28.02
C TRP A 42 7.55 30.02 -27.55
N ARG A 43 6.35 29.84 -26.99
CA ARG A 43 5.79 28.54 -26.68
C ARG A 43 4.33 28.50 -27.07
N PHE A 44 3.97 27.44 -27.77
CA PHE A 44 2.59 27.04 -27.96
C PHE A 44 2.39 25.59 -27.50
N SER A 45 1.13 25.23 -27.27
CA SER A 45 0.72 23.88 -26.94
C SER A 45 -0.67 23.61 -27.49
N PHE A 46 -1.00 22.33 -27.62
CA PHE A 46 -2.36 21.89 -27.85
C PHE A 46 -2.95 21.44 -26.52
N ASP A 47 -4.18 21.83 -26.24
CA ASP A 47 -4.95 21.18 -25.20
C ASP A 47 -5.18 19.72 -25.60
N ARG A 48 -4.61 18.79 -24.82
CA ARG A 48 -4.71 17.34 -25.08
C ARG A 48 -6.15 16.81 -25.12
N GLN A 49 -7.11 17.52 -24.51
CA GLN A 49 -8.50 17.09 -24.46
C GLN A 49 -9.32 17.59 -25.65
N THR A 50 -9.17 18.86 -26.02
CA THR A 50 -9.98 19.49 -27.07
C THR A 50 -9.26 19.59 -28.41
N GLY A 51 -7.94 19.56 -28.40
CA GLY A 51 -7.08 19.82 -29.56
C GLY A 51 -6.89 21.32 -29.84
N ASP A 52 -7.37 22.22 -28.98
CA ASP A 52 -7.26 23.65 -29.21
C ASP A 52 -5.80 24.11 -29.10
N LEU A 53 -5.39 25.02 -29.98
CA LEU A 53 -4.05 25.57 -30.03
C LEU A 53 -3.98 26.85 -29.19
N TRP A 54 -3.02 26.91 -28.28
CA TRP A 54 -2.72 28.06 -27.44
C TRP A 54 -1.29 28.53 -27.69
N ILE A 55 -1.08 29.83 -27.87
CA ILE A 55 0.20 30.39 -28.29
C ILE A 55 0.55 31.55 -27.37
N GLY A 56 1.71 31.53 -26.71
CA GLY A 56 2.31 32.74 -26.15
C GLY A 56 3.19 33.41 -27.19
N ASP A 57 2.81 34.62 -27.62
CA ASP A 57 3.54 35.40 -28.62
C ASP A 57 4.22 36.61 -27.98
N VAL A 58 5.55 36.64 -28.09
CA VAL A 58 6.37 37.69 -27.48
C VAL A 58 6.33 38.95 -28.32
N GLY A 59 5.92 40.04 -27.68
CA GLY A 59 5.86 41.38 -28.25
C GLY A 59 7.23 41.98 -28.60
N GLN A 60 7.21 43.02 -29.43
CA GLN A 60 8.37 43.87 -29.68
C GLN A 60 8.57 44.92 -28.60
N ASP A 61 7.58 45.78 -28.38
CA ASP A 61 7.74 46.99 -27.57
C ASP A 61 6.55 47.27 -26.64
N GLN A 62 5.30 47.02 -27.05
CA GLN A 62 4.12 47.55 -26.35
C GLN A 62 3.27 46.49 -25.64
N TYR A 63 3.09 45.30 -26.21
CA TYR A 63 2.19 44.28 -25.66
C TYR A 63 2.76 42.88 -25.81
N GLU A 64 2.53 42.07 -24.78
CA GLU A 64 2.70 40.62 -24.82
C GLU A 64 1.31 39.97 -24.91
N GLU A 65 1.19 38.85 -25.62
CA GLU A 65 -0.12 38.26 -25.92
C GLU A 65 -0.17 36.73 -25.81
N VAL A 66 -1.39 36.24 -25.58
CA VAL A 66 -1.76 34.84 -25.68
C VAL A 66 -2.87 34.72 -26.73
N ASP A 67 -2.61 33.94 -27.77
CA ASP A 67 -3.55 33.63 -28.82
C ASP A 67 -4.18 32.25 -28.64
N PHE A 68 -5.36 32.09 -29.23
CA PHE A 68 -6.13 30.86 -29.22
C PHE A 68 -6.64 30.56 -30.62
N GLN A 69 -6.58 29.29 -31.00
CA GLN A 69 -7.20 28.78 -32.20
C GLN A 69 -7.94 27.48 -31.90
N PRO A 70 -9.26 27.42 -32.13
CA PRO A 70 -10.03 26.23 -31.84
C PRO A 70 -9.59 25.06 -32.73
N ALA A 71 -9.62 23.84 -32.21
CA ALA A 71 -9.21 22.62 -32.91
C ALA A 71 -9.94 22.42 -34.25
N GLY A 72 -11.20 22.87 -34.32
CA GLY A 72 -12.04 22.80 -35.50
C GLY A 72 -11.82 23.93 -36.53
N SER A 73 -10.84 24.81 -36.31
CA SER A 73 -10.51 25.86 -37.26
C SER A 73 -10.05 25.27 -38.62
N PRO A 74 -10.46 25.86 -39.76
CA PRO A 74 -9.93 25.49 -41.07
C PRO A 74 -8.50 26.01 -41.33
N GLY A 75 -7.91 26.74 -40.38
CA GLY A 75 -6.65 27.46 -40.56
C GLY A 75 -6.84 28.78 -41.32
N GLY A 76 -5.74 29.51 -41.48
CA GLY A 76 -5.68 30.77 -42.23
C GLY A 76 -5.75 32.01 -41.34
N GLU A 77 -5.76 31.84 -40.02
CA GLU A 77 -5.73 32.95 -39.07
C GLU A 77 -4.55 33.88 -39.33
N ASN A 78 -4.82 35.16 -39.14
CA ASN A 78 -3.83 36.22 -39.21
C ASN A 78 -3.84 36.97 -37.88
N TYR A 79 -2.84 36.72 -37.03
CA TYR A 79 -2.70 37.34 -35.71
C TYR A 79 -2.17 38.79 -35.79
N GLY A 80 -1.93 39.31 -37.00
CA GLY A 80 -1.81 40.73 -37.27
C GLY A 80 -0.40 41.32 -37.22
N TRP A 81 0.61 40.64 -36.68
CA TRP A 81 1.99 41.13 -36.74
C TRP A 81 2.46 41.36 -38.18
N LYS A 82 3.06 42.51 -38.52
CA LYS A 82 3.47 43.64 -37.66
C LYS A 82 2.48 44.82 -37.62
N CYS A 83 1.34 44.67 -38.29
CA CYS A 83 0.30 45.69 -38.34
C CYS A 83 -0.31 45.93 -36.98
N ARG A 84 -0.41 44.85 -36.19
CA ARG A 84 -0.81 44.84 -34.79
C ARG A 84 0.28 44.28 -33.89
N GLU A 85 0.17 44.63 -32.62
CA GLU A 85 0.91 44.07 -31.48
C GLU A 85 -0.08 44.03 -30.31
N GLY A 86 -0.49 42.84 -29.87
CA GLY A 86 -1.75 42.72 -29.14
C GLY A 86 -2.96 42.98 -30.06
N ALA A 87 -4.07 43.39 -29.46
CA ALA A 87 -5.26 43.89 -30.14
C ALA A 87 -5.09 45.34 -30.66
N HIS A 88 -3.86 45.88 -30.67
CA HIS A 88 -3.57 47.29 -30.92
C HIS A 88 -2.80 47.53 -32.22
N ASP A 89 -3.10 48.62 -32.91
CA ASP A 89 -2.33 49.07 -34.08
C ASP A 89 -0.88 49.40 -33.69
N TYR A 90 0.09 48.85 -34.43
CA TYR A 90 1.53 49.07 -34.18
C TYR A 90 2.23 49.74 -35.38
N LEU A 91 2.61 48.99 -36.41
CA LEU A 91 3.28 49.51 -37.61
C LEU A 91 2.41 49.32 -38.86
N THR A 92 1.37 50.15 -38.96
CA THR A 92 0.33 50.08 -40.01
C THR A 92 0.79 50.45 -41.42
N ALA A 93 2.04 50.88 -41.59
CA ALA A 93 2.60 51.21 -42.90
C ALA A 93 2.70 49.95 -43.79
N ASN A 94 1.99 49.98 -44.93
CA ASN A 94 1.84 48.87 -45.90
C ASN A 94 1.02 47.68 -45.39
N CYS A 95 0.19 47.89 -44.37
CA CYS A 95 -0.82 46.91 -43.99
C CYS A 95 -1.99 46.96 -44.97
N ASP A 96 -2.51 45.79 -45.30
CA ASP A 96 -3.74 45.69 -46.08
C ASP A 96 -4.90 46.27 -45.23
N PRO A 97 -5.56 47.34 -45.68
CA PRO A 97 -6.66 47.95 -44.94
C PRO A 97 -7.87 47.03 -44.80
N ASP A 98 -7.99 46.01 -45.64
CA ASP A 98 -9.10 45.04 -45.63
C ASP A 98 -8.71 43.73 -44.91
N ALA A 99 -7.51 43.66 -44.31
CA ALA A 99 -7.09 42.50 -43.56
C ALA A 99 -7.99 42.26 -42.34
N VAL A 100 -8.41 41.00 -42.18
CA VAL A 100 -9.11 40.53 -40.99
C VAL A 100 -8.09 39.91 -40.06
N PHE A 101 -7.97 40.48 -38.86
CA PHE A 101 -7.08 39.99 -37.82
C PHE A 101 -7.86 39.25 -36.75
N VAL A 102 -7.21 38.27 -36.12
CA VAL A 102 -7.70 37.58 -34.93
C VAL A 102 -7.09 38.30 -33.73
N ASP A 103 -7.93 38.75 -32.80
CA ASP A 103 -7.48 39.36 -31.55
C ASP A 103 -6.98 38.27 -30.58
N PRO A 104 -5.96 38.56 -29.75
CA PRO A 104 -5.52 37.64 -28.72
C PRO A 104 -6.61 37.44 -27.67
N VAL A 105 -6.59 36.29 -27.00
CA VAL A 105 -7.53 35.97 -25.91
C VAL A 105 -7.15 36.65 -24.60
N TRP A 106 -5.88 37.00 -24.47
CA TRP A 106 -5.38 37.79 -23.36
C TRP A 106 -4.10 38.53 -23.77
N GLU A 107 -3.93 39.74 -23.25
CA GLU A 107 -2.76 40.57 -23.51
C GLU A 107 -2.41 41.40 -22.26
N TYR A 108 -1.16 41.86 -22.18
CA TYR A 108 -0.75 42.85 -21.20
C TYR A 108 0.30 43.80 -21.74
N ALA A 109 0.23 45.06 -21.29
CA ALA A 109 1.20 46.07 -21.68
C ALA A 109 2.59 45.73 -21.17
N HIS A 110 3.56 45.74 -22.08
CA HIS A 110 4.99 45.51 -21.89
C HIS A 110 5.60 46.65 -21.04
N THR A 111 5.37 46.56 -19.73
CA THR A 111 5.90 47.49 -18.73
C THR A 111 6.62 46.68 -17.67
N GLY A 112 7.72 47.20 -17.11
CA GLY A 112 8.52 46.44 -16.13
C GLY A 112 7.76 45.95 -14.88
N ALA A 113 6.56 46.48 -14.60
CA ALA A 113 5.69 46.00 -13.51
C ALA A 113 4.74 44.87 -13.94
N ASN A 114 4.32 44.84 -15.21
CA ASN A 114 3.38 43.84 -15.72
C ASN A 114 4.09 42.60 -16.27
N GLY A 115 5.22 42.81 -16.93
CA GLY A 115 5.96 41.79 -17.66
C GLY A 115 6.63 42.37 -18.91
N CYS A 116 7.49 41.57 -19.53
CA CYS A 116 8.30 41.99 -20.68
C CYS A 116 8.61 40.86 -21.67
N SER A 117 8.19 39.62 -21.38
CA SER A 117 8.33 38.49 -22.28
C SER A 117 7.41 37.36 -21.82
N ILE A 118 6.28 37.20 -22.51
CA ILE A 118 5.40 36.06 -22.27
C ILE A 118 6.11 34.75 -22.66
N THR A 119 6.05 33.76 -21.79
CA THR A 119 6.66 32.45 -22.03
C THR A 119 5.70 31.50 -22.75
N GLY A 120 4.39 31.74 -22.71
CA GLY A 120 3.36 30.76 -23.05
C GLY A 120 3.30 29.62 -22.03
N GLY A 121 2.58 28.55 -22.35
CA GLY A 121 2.50 27.37 -21.46
C GLY A 121 1.52 26.30 -21.93
N TYR A 122 0.75 25.73 -21.00
CA TYR A 122 -0.12 24.56 -21.21
C TYR A 122 -1.46 24.68 -20.50
N MET A 123 -2.48 24.07 -21.09
CA MET A 123 -3.75 23.80 -20.41
C MET A 123 -3.52 22.77 -19.29
N TYR A 124 -3.82 23.12 -18.04
CA TYR A 124 -3.71 22.17 -16.94
C TYR A 124 -4.86 21.15 -17.02
N ARG A 125 -4.48 19.90 -17.28
CA ARG A 125 -5.36 18.72 -17.35
C ARG A 125 -4.97 17.65 -16.33
N GLY A 126 -4.17 18.04 -15.34
CA GLY A 126 -3.78 17.20 -14.20
C GLY A 126 -4.92 17.05 -13.19
N CYS A 127 -4.76 16.09 -12.28
CA CYS A 127 -5.79 15.75 -11.31
C CYS A 127 -5.39 16.02 -9.87
N GLN A 128 -4.10 16.31 -9.63
CA GLN A 128 -3.65 16.66 -8.29
C GLN A 128 -4.19 18.01 -7.82
N TYR A 129 -4.40 18.97 -8.74
CA TYR A 129 -4.79 20.35 -8.44
C TYR A 129 -6.07 20.75 -9.20
N PRO A 130 -7.25 20.34 -8.71
CA PRO A 130 -8.51 20.47 -9.44
C PRO A 130 -8.95 21.92 -9.70
N GLU A 131 -8.56 22.87 -8.87
CA GLU A 131 -8.89 24.28 -9.08
C GLU A 131 -8.18 24.88 -10.30
N LEU A 132 -7.05 24.28 -10.70
CA LEU A 132 -6.34 24.64 -11.92
C LEU A 132 -6.90 23.96 -13.17
N TYR A 133 -7.78 22.96 -13.02
CA TYR A 133 -8.29 22.19 -14.16
C TYR A 133 -9.01 23.08 -15.18
N GLY A 134 -8.52 23.03 -16.42
CA GLY A 134 -9.09 23.83 -17.52
C GLY A 134 -8.59 25.27 -17.59
N TYR A 135 -7.56 25.64 -16.82
CA TYR A 135 -6.82 26.88 -17.05
C TYR A 135 -5.57 26.63 -17.91
N TYR A 136 -5.38 27.48 -18.92
CA TYR A 136 -4.10 27.64 -19.61
C TYR A 136 -3.16 28.42 -18.70
N LEU A 137 -2.13 27.75 -18.20
CA LEU A 137 -1.13 28.37 -17.35
C LEU A 137 0.00 28.92 -18.21
N CYS A 138 0.32 30.19 -18.02
CA CYS A 138 1.45 30.85 -18.66
C CYS A 138 2.24 31.69 -17.66
N ALA A 139 3.47 32.05 -18.02
CA ALA A 139 4.34 32.86 -17.19
C ALA A 139 5.01 33.99 -17.98
N ASP A 140 5.52 34.99 -17.26
CA ASP A 140 6.38 36.02 -17.81
C ASP A 140 7.82 35.84 -17.32
N TYR A 141 8.77 35.81 -18.25
CA TYR A 141 10.18 35.61 -17.94
C TYR A 141 10.75 36.76 -17.10
N CYS A 142 10.32 38.00 -17.32
CA CYS A 142 10.95 39.18 -16.72
C CYS A 142 10.50 39.46 -15.28
N THR A 143 9.39 38.88 -14.86
CA THR A 143 8.77 39.16 -13.56
C THR A 143 8.58 37.89 -12.72
N GLY A 144 8.56 36.72 -13.34
CA GLY A 144 8.20 35.48 -12.66
C GLY A 144 6.73 35.46 -12.25
N ARG A 145 5.88 36.21 -12.95
CA ARG A 145 4.43 36.15 -12.79
C ARG A 145 3.85 34.96 -13.51
N PHE A 146 2.79 34.41 -12.94
CA PHE A 146 2.01 33.31 -13.48
C PHE A 146 0.55 33.69 -13.55
N TRP A 147 -0.09 33.31 -14.66
CA TRP A 147 -1.51 33.51 -14.88
C TRP A 147 -2.17 32.21 -15.31
N GLY A 148 -3.46 32.09 -14.98
CA GLY A 148 -4.36 31.09 -15.55
C GLY A 148 -5.38 31.80 -16.43
N ILE A 149 -5.59 31.29 -17.64
CA ILE A 149 -6.55 31.83 -18.61
C ILE A 149 -7.53 30.73 -19.02
N ARG A 150 -8.82 31.02 -19.08
CA ARG A 150 -9.83 30.07 -19.59
C ARG A 150 -11.03 30.78 -20.20
N ASP A 151 -11.81 30.06 -21.00
CA ASP A 151 -13.13 30.51 -21.46
C ASP A 151 -14.09 30.60 -20.26
N ASP A 152 -14.83 31.70 -20.14
CA ASP A 152 -15.84 31.91 -19.09
C ASP A 152 -17.17 31.18 -19.38
N GLY A 153 -17.28 30.54 -20.55
CA GLY A 153 -18.48 29.85 -21.04
C GLY A 153 -19.56 30.79 -21.58
N ALA A 154 -19.32 32.10 -21.57
CA ALA A 154 -20.18 33.15 -22.10
C ALA A 154 -19.57 33.85 -23.33
N GLY A 155 -18.47 33.30 -23.86
CA GLY A 155 -17.75 33.84 -25.02
C GLY A 155 -16.76 34.95 -24.66
N ASN A 156 -16.35 35.06 -23.39
CA ASN A 156 -15.21 35.88 -22.98
C ASN A 156 -14.14 35.01 -22.30
N TRP A 157 -13.02 35.66 -21.97
CA TRP A 157 -11.89 35.02 -21.31
C TRP A 157 -11.78 35.52 -19.86
N GLU A 158 -11.64 34.58 -18.94
CA GLU A 158 -11.29 34.82 -17.55
C GLU A 158 -9.77 34.68 -17.39
N THR A 159 -9.16 35.65 -16.71
CA THR A 159 -7.74 35.59 -16.31
C THR A 159 -7.60 35.70 -14.80
N VAL A 160 -6.80 34.82 -14.20
CA VAL A 160 -6.48 34.82 -12.77
C VAL A 160 -4.99 35.02 -12.58
N ASP A 161 -4.62 35.98 -11.72
CA ASP A 161 -3.26 36.13 -11.20
C ASP A 161 -2.96 34.99 -10.21
N LEU A 162 -2.08 34.07 -10.59
CA LEU A 162 -1.77 32.89 -9.77
C LEU A 162 -0.57 33.12 -8.85
N ALA A 163 0.49 33.75 -9.35
CA ALA A 163 1.71 33.96 -8.58
C ALA A 163 2.55 35.13 -9.11
N ASN A 164 3.42 35.67 -8.26
CA ASN A 164 4.52 36.54 -8.64
C ASN A 164 5.75 36.19 -7.79
N LEU A 165 6.71 35.52 -8.42
CA LEU A 165 7.93 35.06 -7.76
C LEU A 165 9.07 36.08 -7.83
N SER A 166 8.85 37.21 -8.52
CA SER A 166 9.78 38.34 -8.60
C SER A 166 11.20 37.93 -8.99
N ASN A 167 11.30 37.07 -10.01
CA ASN A 167 12.55 36.51 -10.52
C ASN A 167 12.56 36.45 -12.05
N PHE A 168 13.71 36.07 -12.63
CA PHE A 168 13.93 36.04 -14.08
C PHE A 168 14.23 34.61 -14.56
N GLU A 169 13.29 33.68 -14.39
CA GLU A 169 13.60 32.25 -14.48
C GLU A 169 12.83 31.44 -15.52
N PHE A 170 11.52 31.62 -15.64
CA PHE A 170 10.68 30.65 -16.33
C PHE A 170 10.70 30.89 -17.83
N VAL A 171 11.20 29.92 -18.60
CA VAL A 171 11.41 30.06 -20.05
C VAL A 171 10.68 29.00 -20.88
N SER A 172 10.05 28.03 -20.23
CA SER A 172 9.36 26.92 -20.89
C SER A 172 8.50 26.17 -19.88
N PHE A 173 7.41 25.59 -20.36
CA PHE A 173 6.59 24.63 -19.61
C PHE A 173 6.77 23.21 -20.14
N GLY A 174 6.29 22.23 -19.40
CA GLY A 174 6.10 20.86 -19.84
C GLY A 174 4.95 20.22 -19.07
N GLU A 175 4.41 19.15 -19.62
CA GLU A 175 3.35 18.36 -19.00
C GLU A 175 3.80 16.90 -18.93
N ASP A 176 3.44 16.20 -17.85
CA ASP A 176 3.65 14.75 -17.77
C ASP A 176 2.45 13.96 -18.34
N PHE A 177 2.56 12.63 -18.29
CA PHE A 177 1.50 11.72 -18.73
C PHE A 177 0.17 11.97 -18.01
N ASN A 178 0.21 12.34 -16.72
CA ASN A 178 -0.96 12.57 -15.89
C ASN A 178 -1.56 13.98 -16.06
N GLY A 179 -0.92 14.86 -16.83
CA GLY A 179 -1.38 16.24 -17.04
C GLY A 179 -0.86 17.24 -16.01
N GLU A 180 0.04 16.81 -15.13
CA GLU A 180 0.69 17.70 -14.17
C GLU A 180 1.74 18.57 -14.88
N LEU A 181 1.81 19.84 -14.48
CA LEU A 181 2.65 20.82 -15.16
C LEU A 181 4.00 21.03 -14.47
N TYR A 182 4.98 21.33 -15.31
CA TYR A 182 6.36 21.60 -14.94
C TYR A 182 6.85 22.86 -15.65
N VAL A 183 7.82 23.55 -15.06
CA VAL A 183 8.47 24.74 -15.64
C VAL A 183 9.98 24.58 -15.65
N ALA A 184 10.62 25.05 -16.72
CA ALA A 184 12.07 25.14 -16.81
C ALA A 184 12.53 26.51 -16.30
N ALA A 185 13.30 26.50 -15.22
CA ALA A 185 13.90 27.68 -14.62
C ALA A 185 15.35 27.85 -15.14
N ILE A 186 15.57 28.82 -16.02
CA ILE A 186 16.86 29.00 -16.71
C ILE A 186 17.97 29.45 -15.75
N GLY A 187 17.65 30.25 -14.74
CA GLY A 187 18.62 30.78 -13.78
C GLY A 187 19.20 29.69 -12.88
N SER A 188 18.35 28.79 -12.39
CA SER A 188 18.75 27.67 -11.52
C SER A 188 19.15 26.41 -12.30
N GLY A 189 18.75 26.29 -13.58
CA GLY A 189 18.96 25.09 -14.40
C GLY A 189 18.08 23.92 -14.00
N GLN A 190 16.94 24.19 -13.35
CA GLN A 190 16.04 23.17 -12.80
C GLN A 190 14.75 23.04 -13.60
N VAL A 191 14.18 21.84 -13.59
CA VAL A 191 12.77 21.62 -13.94
C VAL A 191 12.01 21.51 -12.63
N LEU A 192 11.06 22.41 -12.42
CA LEU A 192 10.26 22.51 -11.20
C LEU A 192 8.84 22.06 -11.50
N ARG A 193 8.22 21.33 -10.57
CA ARG A 193 6.79 21.00 -10.65
C ARG A 193 5.96 22.21 -10.23
N VAL A 194 4.90 22.51 -10.97
CA VAL A 194 3.88 23.48 -10.56
C VAL A 194 3.00 22.82 -9.51
N VAL A 195 2.83 23.49 -8.36
CA VAL A 195 2.02 22.99 -7.26
C VAL A 195 1.05 24.06 -6.80
N GLU A 196 -0.20 23.66 -6.54
CA GLU A 196 -1.14 24.47 -5.78
C GLU A 196 -0.94 24.19 -4.29
N THR A 197 -0.95 25.24 -3.46
CA THR A 197 -0.64 25.14 -2.02
C THR A 197 -1.88 25.19 -1.12
N THR A 198 -3.04 25.47 -1.70
CA THR A 198 -4.30 25.69 -0.99
C THR A 198 -5.28 24.54 -1.12
N ALA A 199 -5.27 23.83 -2.26
CA ALA A 199 -6.12 22.70 -2.52
C ALA A 199 -5.35 21.61 -3.27
N SER A 200 -5.66 20.35 -2.96
CA SER A 200 -5.20 19.20 -3.72
C SER A 200 -6.20 18.06 -3.61
N MET A 201 -6.26 17.20 -4.63
CA MET A 201 -7.03 15.96 -4.53
C MET A 201 -6.44 15.07 -3.43
N ASP A 202 -7.26 14.73 -2.44
CA ASP A 202 -6.91 13.88 -1.32
C ASP A 202 -8.05 12.90 -1.05
N ILE A 203 -7.76 11.61 -1.19
CA ILE A 203 -8.73 10.53 -1.01
C ILE A 203 -8.14 9.48 -0.08
N GLU A 204 -8.74 9.37 1.10
CA GLU A 204 -8.37 8.34 2.06
C GLU A 204 -9.10 7.04 1.74
N VAL A 205 -8.34 5.96 1.66
CA VAL A 205 -8.85 4.61 1.43
C VAL A 205 -8.31 3.65 2.47
N GLY A 206 -9.08 2.62 2.82
CA GLY A 206 -8.67 1.62 3.78
C GLY A 206 -9.43 0.31 3.61
N ALA A 207 -8.79 -0.78 4.04
CA ALA A 207 -9.38 -2.10 4.09
C ALA A 207 -9.23 -2.71 5.49
N THR A 208 -10.15 -3.61 5.82
CA THR A 208 -10.03 -4.48 6.99
C THR A 208 -10.01 -5.92 6.54
N ASP A 209 -9.02 -6.66 7.02
CA ASP A 209 -8.84 -8.09 6.75
C ASP A 209 -10.02 -8.92 7.26
N GLU A 210 -10.15 -10.15 6.75
CA GLU A 210 -11.08 -11.12 7.30
C GLU A 210 -10.73 -11.44 8.77
N SER A 211 -11.75 -11.78 9.58
CA SER A 211 -11.48 -12.21 10.96
C SER A 211 -10.79 -13.58 11.03
N CYS A 212 -11.13 -14.48 10.10
CA CYS A 212 -10.60 -15.83 9.97
C CYS A 212 -10.42 -16.16 8.49
N GLU A 213 -9.61 -17.17 8.17
CA GLU A 213 -9.50 -17.71 6.81
C GLU A 213 -10.88 -18.14 6.27
N GLY A 214 -11.30 -17.50 5.18
CA GLY A 214 -12.54 -17.82 4.49
C GLY A 214 -13.80 -17.30 5.18
N ALA A 215 -13.66 -16.41 6.18
CA ALA A 215 -14.80 -15.81 6.85
C ALA A 215 -15.61 -14.89 5.92
N GLY A 216 -14.98 -14.30 4.91
CA GLY A 216 -15.66 -13.43 3.95
C GLY A 216 -16.30 -12.21 4.59
N ASN A 217 -15.70 -11.67 5.66
CA ASN A 217 -16.21 -10.53 6.42
C ASN A 217 -15.23 -9.33 6.42
N GLY A 218 -14.29 -9.31 5.48
CA GLY A 218 -13.44 -8.16 5.26
C GLY A 218 -14.22 -6.96 4.71
N THR A 219 -13.59 -5.78 4.72
CA THR A 219 -14.19 -4.54 4.21
C THR A 219 -13.17 -3.73 3.41
N ALA A 220 -13.65 -2.87 2.53
CA ALA A 220 -12.84 -1.89 1.81
C ALA A 220 -13.65 -0.60 1.63
N ALA A 221 -13.02 0.56 1.77
CA ALA A 221 -13.73 1.83 1.74
C ALA A 221 -12.87 2.99 1.21
N ALA A 222 -13.55 3.97 0.63
CA ALA A 222 -13.05 5.35 0.55
C ALA A 222 -13.71 6.17 1.67
N SER A 223 -12.92 6.60 2.65
CA SER A 223 -13.40 7.20 3.90
C SER A 223 -13.45 8.73 3.87
N TRP A 224 -12.64 9.35 3.01
CA TRP A 224 -12.60 10.80 2.83
C TRP A 224 -12.33 11.10 1.36
N MET A 225 -13.00 12.13 0.82
CA MET A 225 -12.77 12.61 -0.53
C MET A 225 -12.80 14.14 -0.50
N GLU A 226 -11.68 14.74 -0.87
CA GLU A 226 -11.52 16.19 -1.00
C GLU A 226 -10.83 16.52 -2.32
N GLY A 227 -11.19 17.65 -2.92
CA GLY A 227 -10.60 18.08 -4.19
C GLY A 227 -10.92 17.13 -5.35
N ILE A 228 -12.13 16.59 -5.43
CA ILE A 228 -12.60 15.90 -6.63
C ILE A 228 -13.87 16.59 -7.15
N ASN A 229 -13.93 16.85 -8.45
CA ASN A 229 -15.04 17.61 -9.03
C ASN A 229 -16.32 16.77 -9.12
N GLU A 230 -17.45 17.35 -8.77
CA GLU A 230 -18.75 16.71 -8.94
C GLU A 230 -19.25 16.81 -10.40
N PRO A 231 -20.06 15.84 -10.89
CA PRO A 231 -20.48 14.63 -10.18
C PRO A 231 -19.35 13.59 -10.08
N VAL A 232 -19.24 12.95 -8.91
CA VAL A 232 -18.29 11.84 -8.70
C VAL A 232 -18.93 10.48 -9.06
N THR A 233 -18.21 9.65 -9.80
CA THR A 233 -18.55 8.25 -10.07
C THR A 233 -17.52 7.32 -9.45
N ILE A 234 -18.00 6.31 -8.72
CA ILE A 234 -17.18 5.31 -8.04
C ILE A 234 -17.38 3.98 -8.74
N GLU A 235 -16.28 3.27 -9.00
CA GLU A 235 -16.29 1.94 -9.58
C GLU A 235 -15.26 1.06 -8.87
N TRP A 236 -15.75 -0.02 -8.26
CA TRP A 236 -14.91 -1.08 -7.71
C TRP A 236 -14.73 -2.20 -8.73
N SER A 237 -13.65 -2.98 -8.60
CA SER A 237 -13.44 -4.22 -9.37
C SER A 237 -14.55 -5.26 -9.19
N THR A 238 -15.36 -5.13 -8.14
CA THR A 238 -16.56 -5.93 -7.88
C THR A 238 -17.78 -5.49 -8.71
N GLY A 239 -17.71 -4.34 -9.38
CA GLY A 239 -18.83 -3.67 -10.03
C GLY A 239 -19.70 -2.82 -9.09
N SER A 240 -19.33 -2.72 -7.80
CA SER A 240 -20.02 -1.84 -6.85
C SER A 240 -19.70 -0.37 -7.12
N THR A 241 -20.65 0.50 -6.80
CA THR A 241 -20.52 1.97 -6.85
C THR A 241 -20.61 2.61 -5.46
N ASP A 242 -20.63 1.81 -4.40
CA ASP A 242 -20.74 2.30 -3.02
C ASP A 242 -19.37 2.74 -2.49
N LEU A 243 -19.35 3.70 -1.56
CA LEU A 243 -18.13 4.13 -0.87
C LEU A 243 -17.56 3.10 0.11
N PHE A 244 -18.39 2.13 0.52
CA PHE A 244 -18.05 1.11 1.50
C PHE A 244 -18.50 -0.26 0.99
N LEU A 245 -17.55 -1.18 0.94
CA LEU A 245 -17.77 -2.59 0.64
C LEU A 245 -17.64 -3.41 1.93
N ALA A 246 -18.57 -4.33 2.13
CA ALA A 246 -18.56 -5.31 3.21
C ALA A 246 -18.66 -6.73 2.64
N ASP A 247 -18.55 -7.70 3.54
CA ASP A 247 -18.66 -9.13 3.23
C ASP A 247 -17.65 -9.56 2.15
N LEU A 248 -16.45 -8.98 2.21
CA LEU A 248 -15.38 -9.25 1.26
C LEU A 248 -14.57 -10.48 1.69
N SER A 249 -14.31 -11.35 0.72
CA SER A 249 -13.30 -12.40 0.87
C SER A 249 -11.89 -11.83 0.77
N ALA A 250 -10.90 -12.58 1.27
CA ALA A 250 -9.50 -12.23 1.06
C ALA A 250 -9.16 -12.07 -0.43
N GLY A 251 -8.52 -10.95 -0.79
CA GLY A 251 -8.21 -10.60 -2.18
C GLY A 251 -7.91 -9.12 -2.39
N ASN A 252 -7.64 -8.75 -3.64
CA ASN A 252 -7.37 -7.37 -4.04
C ASN A 252 -8.60 -6.73 -4.70
N TYR A 253 -8.93 -5.53 -4.24
CA TYR A 253 -10.08 -4.75 -4.65
C TYR A 253 -9.60 -3.43 -5.25
N GLY A 254 -9.70 -3.32 -6.58
CA GLY A 254 -9.37 -2.09 -7.29
C GLY A 254 -10.51 -1.09 -7.17
N LEU A 255 -10.18 0.15 -6.84
CA LEU A 255 -11.08 1.29 -6.74
C LEU A 255 -10.69 2.32 -7.79
N THR A 256 -11.64 2.75 -8.60
CA THR A 256 -11.52 3.94 -9.45
C THR A 256 -12.59 4.94 -9.05
N ILE A 257 -12.17 6.15 -8.70
CA ILE A 257 -13.06 7.29 -8.44
C ILE A 257 -12.81 8.32 -9.53
N THR A 258 -13.86 8.72 -10.25
CA THR A 258 -13.78 9.68 -11.35
C THR A 258 -14.63 10.91 -11.04
N GLY A 259 -14.04 12.10 -11.11
CA GLY A 259 -14.76 13.36 -10.99
C GLY A 259 -15.40 13.81 -12.30
N GLY A 260 -16.29 14.79 -12.23
CA GLY A 260 -17.05 15.31 -13.37
C GLY A 260 -16.21 15.97 -14.47
N ASN A 261 -14.98 16.37 -14.13
CA ASN A 261 -13.98 16.86 -15.09
C ASN A 261 -13.17 15.72 -15.75
N GLY A 262 -13.47 14.46 -15.43
CA GLY A 262 -12.76 13.28 -15.93
C GLY A 262 -11.52 12.90 -15.14
N CYS A 263 -11.21 13.60 -14.04
CA CYS A 263 -10.07 13.26 -13.21
C CYS A 263 -10.29 11.99 -12.40
N THR A 264 -9.30 11.10 -12.42
CA THR A 264 -9.39 9.79 -11.78
C THR A 264 -8.41 9.62 -10.64
N PHE A 265 -8.89 9.09 -9.52
CA PHE A 265 -8.09 8.48 -8.47
C PHE A 265 -8.22 6.95 -8.55
N GLN A 266 -7.09 6.26 -8.44
CA GLN A 266 -7.06 4.80 -8.44
C GLN A 266 -6.30 4.28 -7.23
N ALA A 267 -6.86 3.26 -6.58
CA ALA A 267 -6.23 2.55 -5.48
C ALA A 267 -6.50 1.06 -5.58
N ASP A 268 -5.52 0.25 -5.17
CA ASP A 268 -5.70 -1.18 -4.96
C ASP A 268 -5.67 -1.46 -3.46
N LEU A 269 -6.76 -2.06 -2.95
CA LEU A 269 -6.90 -2.40 -1.55
C LEU A 269 -6.82 -3.91 -1.36
N GLU A 270 -5.88 -4.36 -0.53
CA GLU A 270 -5.76 -5.75 -0.14
C GLU A 270 -6.60 -6.00 1.12
N VAL A 271 -7.49 -7.00 1.05
CA VAL A 271 -8.11 -7.64 2.21
C VAL A 271 -7.34 -8.93 2.43
N ALA A 272 -6.57 -9.03 3.51
CA ALA A 272 -5.85 -10.25 3.82
C ALA A 272 -6.79 -11.32 4.42
N SER A 273 -6.40 -12.58 4.26
CA SER A 273 -7.01 -13.69 4.98
C SER A 273 -6.72 -13.55 6.47
N GLY A 274 -7.73 -13.72 7.30
CA GLY A 274 -7.55 -13.72 8.75
C GLY A 274 -6.64 -14.86 9.17
N ALA A 275 -5.53 -14.56 9.83
CA ALA A 275 -4.57 -15.55 10.32
C ALA A 275 -4.37 -15.43 11.84
N PRO A 276 -5.37 -15.78 12.66
CA PRO A 276 -5.21 -15.77 14.11
C PRO A 276 -4.15 -16.79 14.53
N THR A 277 -3.41 -16.50 15.60
CA THR A 277 -2.36 -17.39 16.11
C THR A 277 -2.98 -18.61 16.81
N PRO A 278 -2.67 -19.85 16.39
CA PRO A 278 -3.11 -21.04 17.10
C PRO A 278 -2.56 -21.11 18.54
N PRO A 279 -3.22 -21.85 19.46
CA PRO A 279 -2.73 -22.01 20.82
C PRO A 279 -1.44 -22.83 20.85
N THR A 280 -0.53 -22.49 21.76
CA THR A 280 0.65 -23.29 22.08
C THR A 280 0.36 -24.19 23.27
N ILE A 281 0.60 -25.49 23.12
CA ILE A 281 0.52 -26.45 24.23
C ILE A 281 1.76 -26.31 25.11
N GLU A 282 1.56 -26.10 26.41
CA GLU A 282 2.60 -26.04 27.43
C GLU A 282 2.41 -27.16 28.47
N PRO A 283 3.49 -27.89 28.85
CA PRO A 283 3.41 -28.91 29.88
C PRO A 283 3.22 -28.27 31.27
N LEU A 284 2.27 -28.81 32.05
CA LEU A 284 1.98 -28.41 33.42
C LEU A 284 1.92 -29.64 34.34
N GLY A 285 3.07 -30.01 34.91
CA GLY A 285 3.15 -31.19 35.77
C GLY A 285 3.01 -32.49 34.98
N ASP A 286 1.93 -33.24 35.22
CA ASP A 286 1.51 -34.41 34.45
C ASP A 286 0.45 -34.09 33.37
N GLY A 287 0.08 -32.82 33.22
CA GLY A 287 -0.89 -32.36 32.23
C GLY A 287 -0.31 -31.51 31.10
N LEU A 288 -1.15 -31.24 30.11
CA LEU A 288 -0.96 -30.32 29.01
C LEU A 288 -1.95 -29.16 29.16
N SER A 289 -1.46 -27.94 29.02
CA SER A 289 -2.28 -26.74 29.16
C SER A 289 -2.15 -25.82 27.95
N VAL A 290 -3.20 -25.04 27.69
CA VAL A 290 -3.20 -23.94 26.72
C VAL A 290 -3.78 -22.67 27.36
N PRO A 291 -3.55 -21.48 26.77
CA PRO A 291 -4.13 -20.22 27.25
C PRO A 291 -5.67 -20.28 27.38
N VAL A 292 -6.22 -19.59 28.39
CA VAL A 292 -7.65 -19.63 28.74
C VAL A 292 -8.50 -18.57 28.03
N ASN A 293 -8.01 -17.95 26.96
CA ASN A 293 -8.65 -16.84 26.23
C ASN A 293 -9.47 -17.29 25.02
N PHE A 294 -9.67 -18.59 24.83
CA PHE A 294 -10.53 -19.15 23.79
C PHE A 294 -11.91 -19.49 24.33
N VAL A 295 -12.91 -19.49 23.44
CA VAL A 295 -14.32 -19.76 23.72
C VAL A 295 -14.58 -21.24 23.95
N SER A 296 -13.87 -22.13 23.25
CA SER A 296 -13.97 -23.58 23.41
C SER A 296 -12.63 -24.28 23.18
N TYR A 297 -12.53 -25.53 23.68
CA TYR A 297 -11.36 -26.40 23.56
C TYR A 297 -11.84 -27.81 23.20
N GLN A 298 -11.05 -28.56 22.44
CA GLN A 298 -11.25 -29.98 22.19
C GLN A 298 -9.89 -30.65 21.91
N TRP A 299 -9.49 -31.60 22.75
CA TRP A 299 -8.21 -32.32 22.59
C TRP A 299 -8.33 -33.55 21.71
N TYR A 300 -7.22 -33.88 21.05
CA TYR A 300 -7.01 -35.04 20.19
C TYR A 300 -5.67 -35.69 20.50
N VAL A 301 -5.57 -37.02 20.33
CA VAL A 301 -4.31 -37.78 20.42
C VAL A 301 -4.09 -38.54 19.12
N ASP A 302 -2.93 -38.33 18.49
CA ASP A 302 -2.56 -38.90 17.19
C ASP A 302 -3.66 -38.72 16.10
N GLY A 303 -4.41 -37.62 16.18
CA GLY A 303 -5.50 -37.26 15.27
C GLY A 303 -6.88 -37.81 15.66
N GLU A 304 -6.98 -38.65 16.69
CA GLU A 304 -8.24 -39.21 17.18
C GLU A 304 -8.85 -38.34 18.28
N LEU A 305 -10.18 -38.22 18.28
CA LEU A 305 -10.94 -37.41 19.23
C LEU A 305 -10.85 -38.01 20.65
N ILE A 306 -10.55 -37.17 21.63
CA ILE A 306 -10.64 -37.53 23.04
C ILE A 306 -11.99 -37.04 23.59
N GLU A 307 -12.92 -37.96 23.77
CA GLU A 307 -14.27 -37.62 24.25
C GLU A 307 -14.24 -36.91 25.62
N GLY A 308 -14.91 -35.76 25.70
CA GLY A 308 -15.04 -34.98 26.94
C GLY A 308 -13.79 -34.18 27.35
N ALA A 309 -12.75 -34.16 26.51
CA ALA A 309 -11.58 -33.31 26.74
C ALA A 309 -11.82 -31.90 26.19
N ASP A 310 -12.67 -31.13 26.85
CA ASP A 310 -13.17 -29.81 26.41
C ASP A 310 -12.67 -28.63 27.27
N MET A 311 -11.64 -28.88 28.09
CA MET A 311 -11.05 -27.92 29.02
C MET A 311 -9.67 -27.46 28.56
N PRO A 312 -9.20 -26.26 28.96
CA PRO A 312 -7.87 -25.74 28.61
C PRO A 312 -6.71 -26.53 29.25
N LEU A 313 -6.99 -27.41 30.21
CA LEU A 313 -6.04 -28.33 30.84
C LEU A 313 -6.50 -29.76 30.58
N TYR A 314 -5.60 -30.61 30.09
CA TYR A 314 -5.83 -32.03 29.87
C TYR A 314 -4.75 -32.88 30.56
N LEU A 315 -5.10 -34.07 31.04
CA LEU A 315 -4.19 -35.02 31.71
C LEU A 315 -4.03 -36.28 30.83
N PRO A 316 -2.96 -36.39 30.03
CA PRO A 316 -2.68 -37.57 29.21
C PRO A 316 -2.51 -38.86 30.02
N ASP A 317 -3.13 -39.94 29.56
CA ASP A 317 -3.01 -41.30 30.12
C ASP A 317 -2.30 -42.29 29.17
N VAL A 318 -2.06 -41.87 27.92
CA VAL A 318 -1.34 -42.62 26.88
C VAL A 318 -0.21 -41.77 26.30
N GLU A 319 0.78 -42.44 25.71
CA GLU A 319 1.80 -41.76 24.90
C GLU A 319 1.22 -41.39 23.53
N GLY A 320 1.62 -40.24 22.97
CA GLY A 320 1.14 -39.80 21.67
C GLY A 320 1.37 -38.32 21.39
N ASN A 321 1.01 -37.90 20.17
CA ASN A 321 1.03 -36.49 19.78
C ASN A 321 -0.32 -35.84 20.09
N TYR A 322 -0.33 -34.94 21.06
CA TYR A 322 -1.52 -34.21 21.45
C TYR A 322 -1.67 -32.94 20.65
N THR A 323 -2.88 -32.69 20.15
CA THR A 323 -3.29 -31.42 19.56
C THR A 323 -4.56 -30.94 20.27
N VAL A 324 -4.79 -29.63 20.24
CA VAL A 324 -6.05 -29.05 20.68
C VAL A 324 -6.62 -28.17 19.57
N VAL A 325 -7.91 -28.33 19.33
CA VAL A 325 -8.72 -27.44 18.49
C VAL A 325 -9.41 -26.45 19.42
N VAL A 326 -9.28 -25.16 19.15
CA VAL A 326 -9.91 -24.09 19.92
C VAL A 326 -10.72 -23.17 19.01
N VAL A 327 -11.72 -22.50 19.57
CA VAL A 327 -12.45 -21.42 18.89
C VAL A 327 -12.14 -20.11 19.58
N ASP A 328 -11.67 -19.10 18.86
CA ASP A 328 -11.35 -17.79 19.42
C ASP A 328 -12.60 -16.90 19.61
N GLY A 329 -12.41 -15.67 20.10
CA GLY A 329 -13.50 -14.71 20.30
C GLY A 329 -14.16 -14.22 19.00
N ASN A 330 -13.52 -14.40 17.85
CA ASN A 330 -14.05 -14.09 16.53
C ASN A 330 -14.76 -15.29 15.88
N GLY A 331 -14.75 -16.46 16.53
CA GLY A 331 -15.33 -17.71 16.00
C GLY A 331 -14.38 -18.50 15.11
N CYS A 332 -13.08 -18.16 15.07
CA CYS A 332 -12.11 -18.88 14.25
C CYS A 332 -11.71 -20.20 14.91
N GLU A 333 -11.81 -21.30 14.18
CA GLU A 333 -11.31 -22.60 14.61
C GLU A 333 -9.80 -22.70 14.34
N LEU A 334 -9.02 -22.96 15.38
CA LEU A 334 -7.56 -22.99 15.34
C LEU A 334 -7.05 -24.30 15.93
N THR A 335 -6.11 -24.95 15.24
CA THR A 335 -5.47 -26.18 15.72
C THR A 335 -4.05 -25.91 16.18
N SER A 336 -3.69 -26.33 17.39
CA SER A 336 -2.32 -26.22 17.90
C SER A 336 -1.33 -27.02 17.06
N ALA A 337 -0.04 -26.66 17.16
CA ALA A 337 1.01 -27.62 16.79
C ALA A 337 0.93 -28.87 17.68
N PRO A 338 1.31 -30.07 17.18
CA PRO A 338 1.34 -31.27 17.99
C PRO A 338 2.39 -31.19 19.09
N PHE A 339 2.03 -31.62 20.30
CA PHE A 339 2.93 -31.79 21.43
C PHE A 339 3.05 -33.28 21.76
N PHE A 340 4.27 -33.82 21.63
CA PHE A 340 4.51 -35.23 21.97
C PHE A 340 4.62 -35.41 23.48
N PHE A 341 3.72 -36.22 24.05
CA PHE A 341 3.72 -36.58 25.45
C PHE A 341 4.16 -38.04 25.62
N MET A 342 5.11 -38.30 26.52
CA MET A 342 5.52 -39.65 26.91
C MET A 342 5.10 -39.96 28.33
N THR A 343 4.43 -41.09 28.52
CA THR A 343 4.14 -41.63 29.84
C THR A 343 5.44 -42.13 30.48
N ASN A 344 5.99 -41.41 31.45
CA ASN A 344 7.25 -41.75 32.14
C ASN A 344 7.08 -42.90 33.15
N ALA A 345 6.73 -44.11 32.68
CA ALA A 345 6.83 -45.33 33.48
C ALA A 345 7.72 -46.35 32.74
N VAL A 346 9.04 -46.30 32.95
CA VAL A 346 9.99 -47.29 32.42
C VAL A 346 10.55 -48.12 33.59
N SER A 347 10.15 -49.38 33.68
CA SER A 347 10.85 -50.40 34.48
C SER A 347 11.58 -51.37 33.55
N SER A 348 12.91 -51.32 33.51
CA SER A 348 13.76 -52.17 32.65
C SER A 348 14.57 -53.23 33.40
N ILE A 349 14.31 -53.44 34.69
CA ILE A 349 15.02 -54.44 35.49
C ILE A 349 14.35 -55.81 35.29
N ALA A 350 15.04 -56.72 34.61
CA ALA A 350 14.59 -58.10 34.44
C ALA A 350 14.27 -58.75 35.81
N GLY A 351 13.08 -59.33 35.95
CA GLY A 351 12.61 -59.96 37.18
C GLY A 351 11.97 -59.01 38.20
N LEU A 352 11.87 -57.70 37.95
CA LEU A 352 11.15 -56.76 38.82
C LEU A 352 9.66 -56.68 38.42
N GLN A 353 8.78 -57.23 39.26
CA GLN A 353 7.34 -57.28 39.03
C GLN A 353 6.60 -56.06 39.58
N ALA A 354 7.05 -55.55 40.74
CA ALA A 354 6.49 -54.34 41.32
C ALA A 354 7.59 -53.56 42.04
N TRP A 355 7.53 -52.24 41.90
CA TRP A 355 8.30 -51.31 42.71
C TRP A 355 7.39 -50.17 43.11
N THR A 356 7.12 -50.07 44.41
CA THR A 356 6.28 -49.03 45.00
C THR A 356 6.94 -48.39 46.22
N VAL A 357 6.46 -47.21 46.58
CA VAL A 357 6.85 -46.46 47.77
C VAL A 357 5.60 -45.92 48.47
N ALA A 358 5.54 -46.04 49.79
CA ALA A 358 4.44 -45.53 50.59
C ALA A 358 4.93 -45.05 51.98
N PRO A 359 4.40 -43.95 52.52
CA PRO A 359 3.48 -43.00 51.87
C PRO A 359 4.20 -42.18 50.78
N ASN A 360 3.43 -41.66 49.82
CA ASN A 360 3.90 -40.69 48.83
C ASN A 360 2.71 -39.80 48.43
N PRO A 361 2.65 -38.52 48.84
CA PRO A 361 3.70 -37.74 49.53
C PRO A 361 4.11 -38.28 50.91
N PHE A 362 5.33 -37.96 51.36
CA PHE A 362 5.89 -38.42 52.64
C PHE A 362 6.35 -37.27 53.54
N SER A 363 6.24 -37.46 54.86
CA SER A 363 6.55 -36.41 55.85
C SER A 363 7.86 -36.61 56.61
N GLU A 364 8.38 -37.83 56.77
CA GLU A 364 9.68 -38.11 57.41
C GLU A 364 10.40 -39.28 56.72
N GLU A 365 9.63 -40.29 56.32
CA GLU A 365 10.14 -41.56 55.85
C GLU A 365 9.24 -42.17 54.78
N ILE A 366 9.82 -43.05 53.98
CA ILE A 366 9.10 -43.91 53.03
C ILE A 366 9.41 -45.37 53.30
N VAL A 367 8.45 -46.25 53.02
CA VAL A 367 8.66 -47.69 52.88
C VAL A 367 8.74 -47.99 51.40
N LEU A 368 9.90 -48.46 50.94
CA LEU A 368 10.03 -48.99 49.58
C LEU A 368 9.72 -50.49 49.58
N SER A 369 8.97 -50.93 48.58
CA SER A 369 8.56 -52.32 48.38
C SER A 369 8.96 -52.78 46.98
N LEU A 370 9.69 -53.89 46.91
CA LEU A 370 10.10 -54.57 45.68
C LEU A 370 9.50 -55.97 45.65
N GLU A 371 8.89 -56.35 44.53
CA GLU A 371 8.53 -57.74 44.22
C GLU A 371 9.41 -58.23 43.07
N LEU A 372 10.20 -59.28 43.34
CA LEU A 372 11.24 -59.77 42.45
C LEU A 372 11.09 -61.28 42.20
N ASP A 373 11.13 -61.68 40.93
CA ASP A 373 11.22 -63.09 40.51
C ASP A 373 12.65 -63.62 40.52
N GLU A 374 13.64 -62.72 40.38
CA GLU A 374 15.07 -63.03 40.44
C GLU A 374 15.81 -62.11 41.43
N PRO A 375 16.85 -62.59 42.13
CA PRO A 375 17.63 -61.76 43.04
C PRO A 375 18.38 -60.66 42.27
N ILE A 376 18.36 -59.45 42.80
CA ILE A 376 19.08 -58.32 42.25
C ILE A 376 20.23 -57.88 43.15
N GLN A 377 21.31 -57.41 42.52
CA GLN A 377 22.35 -56.61 43.16
C GLN A 377 22.46 -55.29 42.41
N GLY A 378 22.32 -54.18 43.12
CA GLY A 378 22.27 -52.87 42.52
C GLY A 378 22.59 -51.75 43.49
N THR A 379 22.26 -50.54 43.05
CA THR A 379 22.41 -49.30 43.81
C THR A 379 21.06 -48.59 43.88
N LEU A 380 20.67 -48.21 45.09
CA LEU A 380 19.56 -47.31 45.34
C LEU A 380 20.11 -45.88 45.41
N LEU A 381 19.58 -45.01 44.55
CA LEU A 381 20.04 -43.64 44.39
C LEU A 381 18.85 -42.68 44.55
N LEU A 382 18.97 -41.68 45.42
CA LEU A 382 18.01 -40.58 45.52
C LEU A 382 18.60 -39.32 44.90
N THR A 383 17.84 -38.67 44.03
CA THR A 383 18.23 -37.42 43.37
C THR A 383 17.18 -36.34 43.54
N ASP A 384 17.60 -35.07 43.53
CA ASP A 384 16.68 -33.93 43.38
C ASP A 384 16.26 -33.71 41.92
N ARG A 385 15.41 -32.72 41.67
CA ARG A 385 14.96 -32.32 40.32
C ARG A 385 16.07 -31.87 39.36
N LEU A 386 17.27 -31.57 39.88
CA LEU A 386 18.44 -31.18 39.07
C LEU A 386 19.38 -32.38 38.83
N GLY A 387 18.99 -33.59 39.26
CA GLY A 387 19.79 -34.80 39.13
C GLY A 387 20.94 -34.89 40.13
N ARG A 388 20.98 -34.03 41.16
CA ARG A 388 22.03 -34.10 42.19
C ARG A 388 21.73 -35.25 43.14
N THR A 389 22.71 -36.13 43.32
CA THR A 389 22.64 -37.26 44.24
C THR A 389 22.60 -36.78 45.69
N LEU A 390 21.55 -37.17 46.40
CA LEU A 390 21.33 -36.90 47.83
C LEU A 390 21.61 -38.14 48.69
N LEU A 391 21.31 -39.33 48.15
CA LEU A 391 21.59 -40.61 48.78
C LEU A 391 22.05 -41.61 47.72
N SER A 392 23.05 -42.41 48.04
CA SER A 392 23.50 -43.51 47.20
C SER A 392 23.98 -44.65 48.07
N ARG A 393 23.37 -45.82 47.94
CA ARG A 393 23.78 -47.02 48.69
C ARG A 393 23.54 -48.29 47.89
N PRO A 394 24.37 -49.33 48.09
CA PRO A 394 24.10 -50.64 47.50
C PRO A 394 22.81 -51.23 48.07
N ILE A 395 22.12 -52.02 47.26
CA ILE A 395 20.94 -52.80 47.64
C ILE A 395 21.06 -54.21 47.07
N THR A 396 20.68 -55.19 47.88
CA THR A 396 20.53 -56.59 47.47
C THR A 396 19.16 -57.06 47.93
N ALA A 397 18.34 -57.51 47.00
CA ALA A 397 16.95 -57.86 47.25
C ALA A 397 16.60 -59.15 46.50
N VAL A 398 15.70 -59.94 47.08
CA VAL A 398 15.21 -61.20 46.52
C VAL A 398 13.78 -61.42 46.97
N GLY A 399 12.92 -61.95 46.09
CA GLY A 399 11.50 -62.17 46.40
C GLY A 399 10.80 -60.87 46.77
N ARG A 400 10.02 -60.91 47.87
CA ARG A 400 9.44 -59.70 48.46
C ARG A 400 10.44 -59.03 49.40
N HIS A 401 10.88 -57.83 49.03
CA HIS A 401 11.79 -57.03 49.84
C HIS A 401 11.12 -55.71 50.23
N GLN A 402 11.16 -55.39 51.52
CA GLN A 402 10.68 -54.12 52.05
C GLN A 402 11.73 -53.53 52.98
N GLU A 403 11.98 -52.24 52.82
CA GLU A 403 12.83 -51.49 53.74
C GLU A 403 12.33 -50.04 53.90
N GLN A 404 12.63 -49.49 55.08
CA GLN A 404 12.26 -48.15 55.46
C GLN A 404 13.45 -47.21 55.20
N LEU A 405 13.18 -46.07 54.57
CA LEU A 405 14.16 -45.06 54.25
C LEU A 405 13.77 -43.75 54.96
N SER A 406 14.55 -43.39 55.98
CA SER A 406 14.41 -42.08 56.63
C SER A 406 15.00 -41.00 55.73
N LEU A 407 14.18 -39.99 55.45
CA LEU A 407 14.46 -38.87 54.55
C LEU A 407 14.08 -37.53 55.22
N GLN A 408 14.13 -37.50 56.55
CA GLN A 408 13.70 -36.37 57.40
C GLN A 408 14.45 -35.06 57.12
N ASP A 409 15.71 -35.16 56.68
CA ASP A 409 16.58 -34.01 56.46
C ASP A 409 16.39 -33.38 55.06
N LEU A 410 15.49 -33.93 54.24
CA LEU A 410 15.19 -33.38 52.93
C LEU A 410 14.20 -32.21 53.04
N PRO A 411 14.45 -31.09 52.35
CA PRO A 411 13.47 -30.02 52.23
C PRO A 411 12.22 -30.48 51.45
N ALA A 412 11.09 -29.81 51.66
CA ALA A 412 9.89 -30.00 50.85
C ALA A 412 10.21 -29.87 49.36
N GLY A 413 9.72 -30.81 48.54
CA GLY A 413 10.06 -30.84 47.13
C GLY A 413 9.96 -32.21 46.46
N LEU A 414 10.36 -32.21 45.18
CA LEU A 414 10.31 -33.37 44.30
C LEU A 414 11.65 -34.10 44.27
N TYR A 415 11.60 -35.41 44.43
CA TYR A 415 12.76 -36.29 44.37
C TYR A 415 12.50 -37.52 43.49
N PHE A 416 13.58 -38.12 43.02
CA PHE A 416 13.55 -39.34 42.21
C PHE A 416 14.38 -40.41 42.88
N LEU A 417 13.76 -41.53 43.19
CA LEU A 417 14.39 -42.73 43.72
C LEU A 417 14.66 -43.68 42.56
N HIS A 418 15.93 -43.96 42.31
CA HIS A 418 16.41 -44.83 41.23
C HIS A 418 16.91 -46.15 41.81
N LEU A 419 16.62 -47.24 41.13
CA LEU A 419 17.19 -48.57 41.36
C LEU A 419 18.00 -48.89 40.11
N GLN A 420 19.30 -49.05 40.28
CA GLN A 420 20.23 -49.30 39.19
C GLN A 420 20.88 -50.66 39.40
N THR A 421 20.71 -51.58 38.46
CA THR A 421 21.40 -52.87 38.43
C THR A 421 22.28 -52.94 37.18
N PRO A 422 23.24 -53.87 37.09
CA PRO A 422 23.99 -54.10 35.85
C PRO A 422 23.09 -54.48 34.66
N GLN A 423 21.87 -54.95 34.91
CA GLN A 423 20.92 -55.45 33.92
C GLN A 423 19.82 -54.45 33.54
N GLY A 424 19.71 -53.31 34.23
CA GLY A 424 18.70 -52.29 33.93
C GLY A 424 18.52 -51.26 35.03
N SER A 425 17.61 -50.32 34.81
CA SER A 425 17.21 -49.35 35.82
C SER A 425 15.70 -49.17 35.87
N ALA A 426 15.24 -48.67 37.00
CA ALA A 426 13.88 -48.16 37.15
C ALA A 426 13.93 -46.91 38.04
N VAL A 427 12.87 -46.11 38.02
CA VAL A 427 12.79 -44.85 38.78
C VAL A 427 11.38 -44.66 39.32
N LEU A 428 11.27 -44.20 40.57
CA LEU A 428 10.03 -43.71 41.15
C LEU A 428 10.14 -42.23 41.51
N ARG A 429 9.05 -41.51 41.26
CA ARG A 429 8.85 -40.13 41.72
C ARG A 429 8.34 -40.13 43.16
N ILE A 430 9.03 -39.44 44.06
CA ILE A 430 8.58 -39.26 45.46
C ILE A 430 8.51 -37.78 45.83
N VAL A 431 7.50 -37.40 46.62
CA VAL A 431 7.19 -36.02 46.98
C VAL A 431 7.32 -35.85 48.49
N ARG A 432 8.14 -34.91 48.92
CA ARG A 432 8.25 -34.46 50.32
C ARG A 432 7.29 -33.31 50.56
N GLU A 433 6.39 -33.46 51.53
CA GLU A 433 5.50 -32.38 52.00
C GLU A 433 6.24 -31.33 52.82
#